data_AF-A0A1I0PKL8-F1
#
_entry.id   AF-A0A1I0PKL8-F1
#
_cell.length_a   1.000
_cell.length_b   1.000
_cell.length_c   1.000
_cell.angle_alpha   90.00
_cell.angle_beta   90.00
_cell.angle_gamma   90.00
#
_symmetry.space_group_name_H-M   'P 1'
#
loop_
_entity.id
_entity.type
_entity.pdbx_description
1 polymer ?
#
loop_
_entity_poly.entity_id
_entity_poly.type
_entity_poly.pdbx_seq_one_letter_code
_entity_poly.pdbx_strand_id
1 'polypeptide(L)'
;MRDKAGGRVTGVVRGVERVPAGEVADDVRFDATHAVVLTVDTGEQRVRALEAWPNSGRASSRLARVIEAVGGGVDRPRSLTGETVVVQERDGVHRLAVAATETHHRTEPEGYRRAHSLTEVAVVAGALAGFLAALAVAAGSWPLGAVLAVAAAALLPVSLFADARRTDIGGWSPRPAPWALGGLVPVLNVAVAVAYLARKTVAIAGEGERTVWRDVLYGVVAAFAVGLALAAVELTSPVAAAVTVHAWALAPLAVYLDGGSVRHGDRRPNRAPWVAGAACVGGAGALVYLLKTA
;
A
#
# COMPACT_ATOMS: atom_id res chain seq x y z
N MET A 1 -26.22 8.62 -12.25
CA MET A 1 -26.20 10.10 -12.36
C MET A 1 -25.64 10.46 -13.73
N ARG A 2 -26.45 11.02 -14.64
CA ARG A 2 -26.00 11.43 -15.98
C ARG A 2 -25.31 12.78 -15.89
N ASP A 3 -24.05 12.85 -16.30
CA ASP A 3 -23.33 14.13 -16.40
C ASP A 3 -23.70 14.82 -17.72
N LYS A 4 -24.08 16.11 -17.65
CA LYS A 4 -24.73 16.86 -18.75
C LYS A 4 -23.79 17.29 -19.89
N ALA A 5 -22.56 16.79 -19.90
CA ALA A 5 -21.62 16.98 -21.00
C ALA A 5 -21.23 15.61 -21.60
N GLY A 6 -22.03 15.12 -22.55
CA GLY A 6 -21.67 13.96 -23.38
C GLY A 6 -21.89 12.58 -22.78
N GLY A 7 -23.07 12.35 -22.17
CA GLY A 7 -23.72 11.02 -22.09
C GLY A 7 -22.87 9.88 -21.52
N ARG A 8 -22.14 10.10 -20.43
CA ARG A 8 -21.40 9.05 -19.74
C ARG A 8 -22.30 8.29 -18.76
N VAL A 9 -22.21 6.97 -18.80
CA VAL A 9 -22.96 6.09 -17.89
C VAL A 9 -22.04 4.96 -17.42
N THR A 10 -22.07 4.69 -16.11
CA THR A 10 -21.36 3.57 -15.50
C THR A 10 -22.22 2.31 -15.57
N GLY A 11 -21.62 1.16 -15.86
CA GLY A 11 -22.33 -0.11 -15.86
C GLY A 11 -21.40 -1.31 -15.74
N VAL A 12 -21.99 -2.48 -15.51
CA VAL A 12 -21.26 -3.74 -15.34
C VAL A 12 -21.25 -4.50 -16.65
N VAL A 13 -20.07 -4.94 -17.10
CA VAL A 13 -19.96 -5.77 -18.29
C VAL A 13 -20.55 -7.15 -17.98
N ARG A 14 -21.56 -7.57 -18.75
CA ARG A 14 -22.21 -8.89 -18.61
C ARG A 14 -21.66 -9.93 -19.57
N GLY A 15 -21.04 -9.50 -20.65
CA GLY A 15 -20.50 -10.39 -21.66
C GLY A 15 -19.61 -9.65 -22.65
N VAL A 16 -18.67 -10.41 -23.19
CA VAL A 16 -17.69 -9.92 -24.16
C VAL A 16 -17.64 -10.92 -25.32
N GLU A 17 -18.02 -10.45 -26.49
CA GLU A 17 -18.10 -11.27 -27.70
C GLU A 17 -17.25 -10.65 -28.81
N ARG A 18 -16.56 -11.51 -29.58
CA ARG A 18 -15.82 -11.07 -30.76
C ARG A 18 -16.78 -11.09 -31.95
N VAL A 19 -16.84 -9.98 -32.66
CA VAL A 19 -17.76 -9.80 -33.79
C VAL A 19 -16.95 -9.71 -35.09
N PRO A 20 -17.34 -10.46 -36.15
CA PRO A 20 -16.74 -10.35 -37.47
C PRO A 20 -16.90 -8.94 -38.06
N ALA A 21 -15.94 -8.52 -38.90
CA ALA A 21 -15.96 -7.19 -39.50
C ALA A 21 -17.24 -6.86 -40.29
N GLY A 22 -17.85 -7.88 -40.93
CA GLY A 22 -19.08 -7.71 -41.72
C GLY A 22 -20.36 -7.54 -40.89
N GLU A 23 -20.30 -7.69 -39.57
CA GLU A 23 -21.43 -7.45 -38.65
C GLU A 23 -21.33 -6.09 -37.93
N VAL A 24 -20.25 -5.35 -38.15
CA VAL A 24 -20.06 -3.99 -37.64
C VAL A 24 -20.60 -3.01 -38.67
N ALA A 25 -21.42 -2.05 -38.25
CA ALA A 25 -21.95 -1.03 -39.15
C ALA A 25 -20.83 -0.22 -39.84
N ASP A 26 -20.99 0.06 -41.14
CA ASP A 26 -19.98 0.69 -41.99
C ASP A 26 -19.63 2.14 -41.58
N ASP A 27 -20.45 2.77 -40.75
CA ASP A 27 -20.30 4.15 -40.26
C ASP A 27 -19.31 4.27 -39.09
N VAL A 28 -18.78 3.15 -38.60
CA VAL A 28 -17.94 3.10 -37.41
C VAL A 28 -16.47 3.46 -37.74
N ARG A 29 -16.01 4.60 -37.22
CA ARG A 29 -14.61 5.06 -37.36
C ARG A 29 -13.61 4.31 -36.46
N PHE A 30 -13.38 3.02 -36.67
CA PHE A 30 -12.21 2.27 -36.17
C PHE A 30 -11.95 1.03 -37.05
N ASP A 31 -10.78 0.39 -36.89
CA ASP A 31 -10.45 -0.84 -37.59
C ASP A 31 -11.35 -2.01 -37.13
N ALA A 32 -12.41 -2.26 -37.89
CA ALA A 32 -13.41 -3.29 -37.61
C ALA A 32 -12.96 -4.71 -37.98
N THR A 33 -11.76 -4.90 -38.56
CA THR A 33 -11.26 -6.24 -38.93
C THR A 33 -11.36 -7.25 -37.79
N HIS A 34 -11.22 -6.77 -36.55
CA HIS A 34 -11.44 -7.54 -35.34
C HIS A 34 -12.14 -6.68 -34.28
N ALA A 35 -13.47 -6.72 -34.21
CA ALA A 35 -14.22 -5.96 -33.21
C ALA A 35 -14.62 -6.81 -32.00
N VAL A 36 -14.81 -6.16 -30.87
CA VAL A 36 -15.36 -6.70 -29.63
C VAL A 36 -16.61 -5.92 -29.28
N VAL A 37 -17.69 -6.64 -29.01
CA VAL A 37 -18.89 -6.10 -28.39
C VAL A 37 -18.87 -6.43 -26.92
N LEU A 38 -18.92 -5.39 -26.10
CA LEU A 38 -19.16 -5.49 -24.66
C LEU A 38 -20.64 -5.21 -24.39
N THR A 39 -21.33 -6.18 -23.80
CA THR A 39 -22.68 -5.93 -23.29
C THR A 39 -22.56 -5.36 -21.89
N VAL A 40 -22.89 -4.09 -21.73
CA VAL A 40 -22.79 -3.36 -20.46
C VAL A 40 -24.18 -3.10 -19.90
N ASP A 41 -24.41 -3.53 -18.68
CA ASP A 41 -25.65 -3.34 -17.94
C ASP A 41 -25.50 -2.12 -17.02
N THR A 42 -26.21 -1.04 -17.34
CA THR A 42 -26.15 0.21 -16.57
C THR A 42 -27.19 0.27 -15.45
N GLY A 43 -27.91 -0.82 -15.19
CA GLY A 43 -29.04 -0.87 -14.25
C GLY A 43 -30.35 -0.30 -14.82
N GLU A 44 -30.28 0.69 -15.71
CA GLU A 44 -31.43 1.22 -16.45
C GLU A 44 -31.64 0.52 -17.79
N GLN A 45 -30.55 0.13 -18.47
CA GLN A 45 -30.58 -0.46 -19.80
C GLN A 45 -29.33 -1.30 -20.08
N ARG A 46 -29.43 -2.21 -21.05
CA ARG A 46 -28.28 -2.93 -21.60
C ARG A 46 -27.78 -2.24 -22.86
N VAL A 47 -26.52 -1.84 -22.83
CA VAL A 47 -25.85 -1.09 -23.89
C VAL A 47 -24.79 -1.98 -24.55
N ARG A 48 -24.69 -1.93 -25.87
CA ARG A 48 -23.61 -2.59 -26.61
C ARG A 48 -22.50 -1.59 -26.89
N ALA A 49 -21.35 -1.76 -26.23
CA ALA A 49 -20.17 -0.94 -26.48
C ALA A 49 -19.23 -1.65 -27.47
N LEU A 50 -18.85 -0.95 -28.53
CA LEU A 50 -18.00 -1.47 -29.60
C LEU A 50 -16.55 -0.99 -29.42
N GLU A 51 -15.59 -1.93 -29.41
CA GLU A 51 -14.16 -1.62 -29.35
C GLU A 51 -13.34 -2.52 -30.28
N ALA A 52 -12.19 -2.02 -30.74
CA ALA A 52 -11.26 -2.82 -31.54
C ALA A 52 -10.50 -3.84 -30.68
N TRP A 53 -10.31 -5.05 -31.19
CA TRP A 53 -9.52 -6.10 -30.57
C TRP A 53 -8.05 -5.67 -30.45
N PRO A 54 -7.34 -6.03 -29.36
CA PRO A 54 -5.91 -5.80 -29.26
C PRO A 54 -5.18 -6.73 -30.23
N ASN A 55 -4.79 -6.26 -31.42
CA ASN A 55 -3.99 -7.08 -32.34
C ASN A 55 -2.54 -7.18 -31.84
N SER A 56 -2.07 -8.41 -31.66
CA SER A 56 -0.69 -8.90 -31.48
C SER A 56 0.38 -7.81 -31.25
N GLY A 57 0.53 -7.38 -29.99
CA GLY A 57 1.75 -6.71 -29.52
C GLY A 57 1.79 -5.19 -29.57
N ARG A 58 0.71 -4.50 -29.96
CA ARG A 58 0.61 -3.04 -29.73
C ARG A 58 -0.12 -2.78 -28.42
N ALA A 59 0.66 -2.46 -27.38
CA ALA A 59 0.25 -1.98 -26.06
C ALA A 59 -0.54 -0.64 -26.07
N SER A 60 -1.15 -0.26 -27.19
CA SER A 60 -1.75 1.06 -27.42
C SER A 60 -3.23 1.01 -27.82
N SER A 61 -3.89 -0.14 -27.78
CA SER A 61 -5.34 -0.20 -28.04
C SER A 61 -6.13 0.39 -26.87
N ARG A 62 -7.22 1.11 -27.16
CA ARG A 62 -8.11 1.68 -26.13
C ARG A 62 -8.66 0.60 -25.19
N LEU A 63 -8.98 -0.56 -25.75
CA LEU A 63 -9.44 -1.72 -25.00
C LEU A 63 -8.35 -2.29 -24.08
N ALA A 64 -7.09 -2.37 -24.52
CA ALA A 64 -5.99 -2.81 -23.66
C ALA A 64 -5.83 -1.92 -22.44
N ARG A 65 -5.95 -0.59 -22.59
CA ARG A 65 -5.93 0.35 -21.46
C ARG A 65 -7.09 0.16 -20.48
N VAL A 66 -8.28 -0.19 -20.97
CA VAL A 66 -9.41 -0.51 -20.09
C VAL A 66 -9.19 -1.85 -19.37
N ILE A 67 -8.69 -2.87 -20.08
CA ILE A 67 -8.35 -4.16 -19.48
C ILE A 67 -7.30 -3.98 -18.37
N GLU A 68 -6.26 -3.18 -18.65
CA GLU A 68 -5.23 -2.81 -17.69
C GLU A 68 -5.79 -2.02 -16.51
N ALA A 69 -6.64 -1.03 -16.75
CA ALA A 69 -7.28 -0.23 -15.70
C ALA A 69 -8.11 -1.07 -14.72
N VAL A 70 -8.68 -2.17 -15.20
CA VAL A 70 -9.52 -3.09 -14.45
C VAL A 70 -8.68 -4.21 -13.78
N GLY A 71 -7.38 -4.27 -14.03
CA GLY A 71 -6.49 -5.31 -13.49
C GLY A 71 -6.57 -6.66 -14.23
N GLY A 72 -7.25 -6.70 -15.37
CA GLY A 72 -7.17 -7.84 -16.27
C GLY A 72 -5.79 -7.89 -16.92
N GLY A 73 -5.13 -9.05 -16.90
CA GLY A 73 -3.84 -9.21 -17.59
C GLY A 73 -3.90 -8.79 -19.06
N VAL A 74 -2.74 -8.41 -19.61
CA VAL A 74 -2.59 -7.94 -21.00
C VAL A 74 -3.22 -8.96 -21.95
N ASP A 75 -4.14 -8.50 -22.80
CA ASP A 75 -4.75 -9.24 -23.93
C ASP A 75 -5.91 -10.21 -23.65
N ARG A 76 -6.67 -10.06 -22.56
CA ARG A 76 -7.88 -10.91 -22.33
C ARG A 76 -9.17 -10.11 -22.20
N PRO A 77 -9.85 -9.73 -23.30
CA PRO A 77 -11.13 -8.99 -23.24
C PRO A 77 -12.20 -9.66 -22.37
N ARG A 78 -12.22 -11.00 -22.28
CA ARG A 78 -13.14 -11.74 -21.40
C ARG A 78 -12.96 -11.43 -19.91
N SER A 79 -11.79 -10.96 -19.48
CA SER A 79 -11.55 -10.57 -18.08
C SER A 79 -12.38 -9.35 -17.66
N LEU A 80 -12.95 -8.61 -18.61
CA LEU A 80 -13.84 -7.49 -18.29
C LEU A 80 -15.22 -7.99 -17.82
N THR A 81 -15.57 -9.26 -18.00
CA THR A 81 -16.89 -9.76 -17.59
C THR A 81 -17.05 -9.72 -16.08
N GLY A 82 -18.09 -9.04 -15.60
CA GLY A 82 -18.34 -8.78 -14.18
C GLY A 82 -17.80 -7.44 -13.70
N GLU A 83 -17.01 -6.75 -14.52
CA GLU A 83 -16.31 -5.53 -14.11
C GLU A 83 -17.09 -4.27 -14.44
N THR A 84 -16.90 -3.25 -13.61
CA THR A 84 -17.54 -1.93 -13.79
C THR A 84 -16.76 -1.10 -14.79
N VAL A 85 -17.42 -0.59 -15.81
CA VAL A 85 -16.81 0.27 -16.83
C VAL A 85 -17.66 1.52 -17.06
N VAL A 86 -17.01 2.60 -17.50
CA VAL A 86 -17.71 3.80 -17.94
C VAL A 86 -17.86 3.74 -19.47
N VAL A 87 -19.09 3.87 -19.92
CA VAL A 87 -19.47 3.91 -21.34
C VAL A 87 -19.85 5.33 -21.70
N GLN A 88 -19.47 5.76 -22.91
CA GLN A 88 -19.83 7.07 -23.46
C GLN A 88 -20.46 6.86 -24.84
N GLU A 89 -21.60 7.51 -25.07
CA GLU A 89 -22.16 7.64 -26.41
C GLU A 89 -21.38 8.69 -27.20
N ARG A 90 -20.91 8.31 -28.39
CA ARG A 90 -20.21 9.20 -29.31
C ARG A 90 -20.63 8.90 -30.73
N ASP A 91 -21.15 9.91 -31.42
CA ASP A 91 -21.60 9.80 -32.81
C ASP A 91 -22.66 8.67 -33.01
N GLY A 92 -23.60 8.52 -32.06
CA GLY A 92 -24.65 7.49 -32.09
C GLY A 92 -24.21 6.08 -31.71
N VAL A 93 -22.92 5.88 -31.37
CA VAL A 93 -22.37 4.58 -30.98
C VAL A 93 -21.81 4.64 -29.56
N HIS A 94 -22.11 3.62 -28.75
CA HIS A 94 -21.54 3.50 -27.42
C HIS A 94 -20.12 2.93 -27.48
N ARG A 95 -19.18 3.59 -26.78
CA ARG A 95 -17.77 3.19 -26.68
C ARG A 95 -17.31 3.25 -25.22
N LEU A 96 -16.22 2.57 -24.90
CA LEU A 96 -15.63 2.67 -23.57
C LEU A 96 -14.96 4.03 -23.37
N ALA A 97 -15.34 4.71 -22.30
CA ALA A 97 -14.76 5.97 -21.87
C ALA A 97 -13.47 5.70 -21.10
N VAL A 98 -12.41 5.32 -21.82
CA VAL A 98 -11.11 4.86 -21.27
C VAL A 98 -10.64 5.70 -20.07
N ALA A 99 -10.50 7.02 -20.24
CA ALA A 99 -10.04 7.91 -19.17
C ALA A 99 -10.99 7.95 -17.95
N ALA A 100 -12.30 7.83 -18.17
CA ALA A 100 -13.28 7.82 -17.08
C ALA A 100 -13.30 6.46 -16.37
N THR A 101 -13.11 5.35 -17.08
CA THR A 101 -12.93 4.01 -16.50
C THR A 101 -11.61 3.92 -15.73
N GLU A 102 -10.52 4.44 -16.29
CA GLU A 102 -9.23 4.60 -15.59
C GLU A 102 -9.39 5.45 -14.33
N THR A 103 -10.12 6.56 -14.39
CA THR A 103 -10.38 7.39 -13.21
C THR A 103 -11.21 6.64 -12.20
N HIS A 104 -12.30 5.97 -12.62
CA HIS A 104 -13.14 5.19 -11.72
C HIS A 104 -12.34 4.12 -10.95
N HIS A 105 -11.50 3.35 -11.65
CA HIS A 105 -10.64 2.32 -11.04
C HIS A 105 -9.39 2.87 -10.35
N ARG A 106 -8.90 4.07 -10.71
CA ARG A 106 -7.89 4.79 -9.91
C ARG A 106 -8.46 5.35 -8.62
N THR A 107 -9.76 5.66 -8.56
CA THR A 107 -10.36 6.40 -7.44
C THR A 107 -11.12 5.51 -6.45
N GLU A 108 -11.34 4.23 -6.74
CA GLU A 108 -11.94 3.29 -5.78
C GLU A 108 -11.24 1.93 -5.81
N PRO A 109 -10.97 1.36 -4.63
CA PRO A 109 -12.06 0.77 -3.86
C PRO A 109 -12.10 1.25 -2.40
N GLU A 110 -13.19 1.90 -1.98
CA GLU A 110 -13.45 2.17 -0.56
C GLU A 110 -13.42 0.92 0.32
N GLY A 111 -13.76 -0.25 -0.24
CA GLY A 111 -13.63 -1.54 0.45
C GLY A 111 -12.18 -1.97 0.70
N TYR A 112 -11.27 -1.64 -0.22
CA TYR A 112 -9.82 -1.86 -0.07
C TYR A 112 -9.23 -0.88 0.94
N ARG A 113 -9.65 0.40 0.94
CA ARG A 113 -9.30 1.39 1.99
C ARG A 113 -9.78 0.97 3.37
N ARG A 114 -11.04 0.52 3.51
CA ARG A 114 -11.61 0.07 4.81
C ARG A 114 -10.92 -1.18 5.35
N ALA A 115 -10.56 -2.12 4.47
CA ALA A 115 -9.78 -3.28 4.87
C ALA A 115 -8.37 -2.88 5.32
N HIS A 116 -7.69 -1.99 4.58
CA HIS A 116 -6.39 -1.43 4.94
C HIS A 116 -6.40 -0.70 6.28
N SER A 117 -7.40 0.15 6.52
CA SER A 117 -7.49 0.93 7.76
C SER A 117 -7.68 0.04 8.98
N LEU A 118 -8.45 -1.06 8.85
CA LEU A 118 -8.66 -2.00 9.95
C LEU A 118 -7.41 -2.82 10.27
N THR A 119 -6.65 -3.27 9.26
CA THR A 119 -5.38 -3.97 9.50
C THR A 119 -4.30 -3.04 10.01
N GLU A 120 -4.25 -1.78 9.56
CA GLU A 120 -3.33 -0.78 10.11
C GLU A 120 -3.62 -0.48 11.58
N VAL A 121 -4.89 -0.31 11.93
CA VAL A 121 -5.32 -0.17 13.33
C VAL A 121 -4.93 -1.41 14.15
N ALA A 122 -5.08 -2.61 13.61
CA ALA A 122 -4.70 -3.85 14.29
C ALA A 122 -3.17 -3.99 14.47
N VAL A 123 -2.37 -3.54 13.50
CA VAL A 123 -0.91 -3.48 13.60
C VAL A 123 -0.49 -2.47 14.67
N VAL A 124 -1.10 -1.28 14.70
CA VAL A 124 -0.84 -0.26 15.74
C VAL A 124 -1.27 -0.77 17.11
N ALA A 125 -2.42 -1.42 17.23
CA ALA A 125 -2.91 -2.00 18.47
C ALA A 125 -2.00 -3.12 19.00
N GLY A 126 -1.49 -3.99 18.12
CA GLY A 126 -0.51 -5.03 18.49
C GLY A 126 0.82 -4.44 18.97
N ALA A 127 1.30 -3.38 18.33
CA ALA A 127 2.53 -2.69 18.74
C ALA A 127 2.35 -1.97 20.09
N LEU A 128 1.21 -1.31 20.29
CA LEU A 128 0.85 -0.67 21.56
C LEU A 128 0.71 -1.70 22.68
N ALA A 129 0.09 -2.84 22.42
CA ALA A 129 0.00 -3.94 23.39
C ALA A 129 1.39 -4.45 23.80
N GLY A 130 2.32 -4.58 22.85
CA GLY A 130 3.71 -4.97 23.14
C GLY A 130 4.44 -3.94 24.02
N PHE A 131 4.27 -2.65 23.70
CA PHE A 131 4.82 -1.56 24.51
C PHE A 131 4.24 -1.53 25.93
N LEU A 132 2.92 -1.65 26.06
CA LEU A 132 2.24 -1.70 27.35
C LEU A 132 2.63 -2.95 28.15
N ALA A 133 2.87 -4.09 27.48
CA ALA A 133 3.38 -5.29 28.12
C ALA A 133 4.74 -5.04 28.79
N ALA A 134 5.65 -4.39 28.07
CA ALA A 134 6.96 -4.02 28.62
C ALA A 134 6.82 -3.09 29.83
N LEU A 135 5.93 -2.09 29.77
CA LEU A 135 5.65 -1.19 30.90
C LEU A 135 5.02 -1.91 32.10
N ALA A 136 4.14 -2.89 31.86
CA ALA A 136 3.51 -3.65 32.93
C ALA A 136 4.50 -4.59 33.64
N VAL A 137 5.37 -5.27 32.89
CA VAL A 137 6.48 -6.08 33.46
C VAL A 137 7.43 -5.17 34.25
N ALA A 138 7.77 -4.02 33.68
CA ALA A 138 8.59 -3.00 34.32
C ALA A 138 8.00 -2.52 35.65
N ALA A 139 6.69 -2.28 35.71
CA ALA A 139 5.99 -1.89 36.94
C ALA A 139 5.79 -3.05 37.95
N GLY A 140 6.36 -4.23 37.72
CA GLY A 140 6.23 -5.41 38.58
C GLY A 140 4.91 -6.18 38.41
N SER A 141 4.06 -5.79 37.46
CA SER A 141 2.79 -6.46 37.16
C SER A 141 2.96 -7.54 36.09
N TRP A 142 3.65 -8.61 36.46
CA TRP A 142 3.92 -9.77 35.59
C TRP A 142 2.67 -10.39 34.95
N PRO A 143 1.53 -10.59 35.65
CA PRO A 143 0.34 -11.18 35.03
C PRO A 143 -0.22 -10.30 33.91
N LEU A 144 -0.30 -8.99 34.13
CA LEU A 144 -0.78 -8.04 33.14
C LEU A 144 0.19 -7.95 31.95
N GLY A 145 1.49 -7.90 32.23
CA GLY A 145 2.55 -7.92 31.22
C GLY A 145 2.50 -9.17 30.34
N ALA A 146 2.31 -10.35 30.94
CA ALA A 146 2.18 -11.61 30.21
C ALA A 146 0.94 -11.63 29.30
N VAL A 147 -0.21 -11.16 29.79
CA VAL A 147 -1.45 -11.08 28.99
C VAL A 147 -1.26 -10.15 27.79
N LEU A 148 -0.67 -8.97 28.00
CA LEU A 148 -0.42 -8.00 26.93
C LEU A 148 0.63 -8.50 25.94
N ALA A 149 1.66 -9.21 26.40
CA ALA A 149 2.67 -9.82 25.54
C ALA A 149 2.08 -10.92 24.65
N VAL A 150 1.23 -11.79 25.22
CA VAL A 150 0.51 -12.82 24.46
C VAL A 150 -0.45 -12.18 23.45
N ALA A 151 -1.17 -11.14 23.85
CA ALA A 151 -2.02 -10.38 22.95
C ALA A 151 -1.23 -9.78 21.78
N ALA A 152 -0.09 -9.14 22.05
CA ALA A 152 0.79 -8.58 21.02
C ALA A 152 1.36 -9.66 20.09
N ALA A 153 1.81 -10.79 20.65
CA ALA A 153 2.38 -11.92 19.89
C ALA A 153 1.33 -12.65 19.04
N ALA A 154 0.04 -12.54 19.34
CA ALA A 154 -1.03 -13.07 18.52
C ALA A 154 -1.54 -12.05 17.50
N LEU A 155 -1.89 -10.84 17.95
CA LEU A 155 -2.50 -9.79 17.12
C LEU A 155 -1.56 -9.32 16.03
N LEU A 156 -0.30 -9.00 16.36
CA LEU A 156 0.61 -8.36 15.41
C LEU A 156 0.95 -9.25 14.21
N PRO A 157 1.44 -10.51 14.37
CA PRO A 157 1.80 -11.34 13.23
C PRO A 157 0.60 -11.74 12.39
N VAL A 158 -0.57 -11.99 13.01
CA VAL A 158 -1.81 -12.26 12.27
C VAL A 158 -2.23 -11.04 11.45
N SER A 159 -2.14 -9.84 12.03
CA SER A 159 -2.48 -8.59 11.35
C SER A 159 -1.55 -8.32 10.17
N LEU A 160 -0.23 -8.45 10.39
CA LEU A 160 0.78 -8.28 9.35
C LEU A 160 0.62 -9.30 8.21
N PHE A 161 0.34 -10.57 8.55
CA PHE A 161 0.12 -11.62 7.56
C PHE A 161 -1.15 -11.39 6.74
N ALA A 162 -2.25 -11.05 7.42
CA ALA A 162 -3.53 -10.78 6.78
C ALA A 162 -3.44 -9.55 5.87
N ASP A 163 -2.79 -8.47 6.32
CA ASP A 163 -2.58 -7.27 5.52
C ASP A 163 -1.67 -7.55 4.32
N ALA A 164 -0.55 -8.24 4.52
CA ALA A 164 0.38 -8.56 3.44
C ALA A 164 -0.24 -9.45 2.37
N ARG A 165 -1.12 -10.40 2.74
CA ARG A 165 -1.85 -11.23 1.77
C ARG A 165 -2.89 -10.46 0.96
N ARG A 166 -3.46 -9.40 1.54
CA ARG A 166 -4.52 -8.59 0.91
C ARG A 166 -3.96 -7.38 0.16
N THR A 167 -2.69 -7.05 0.40
CA THR A 167 -2.02 -5.93 -0.23
C THR A 167 -1.45 -6.34 -1.57
N ASP A 168 -2.14 -5.93 -2.63
CA ASP A 168 -1.62 -5.92 -4.00
C ASP A 168 -1.62 -4.47 -4.46
N ILE A 169 -0.44 -3.84 -4.45
CA ILE A 169 -0.22 -2.45 -4.87
C ILE A 169 0.75 -2.51 -6.04
N GLY A 170 0.46 -1.78 -7.13
CA GLY A 170 1.31 -1.76 -8.32
C GLY A 170 2.78 -1.49 -7.98
N GLY A 171 3.64 -2.50 -8.14
CA GLY A 171 5.08 -2.44 -7.85
C GLY A 171 5.51 -2.95 -6.46
N TRP A 172 4.58 -3.32 -5.58
CA TRP A 172 4.90 -3.91 -4.28
C TRP A 172 3.95 -5.05 -3.89
N SER A 173 4.50 -6.26 -3.89
CA SER A 173 3.86 -7.46 -3.32
C SER A 173 4.65 -7.90 -2.08
N PRO A 174 4.19 -7.60 -0.86
CA PRO A 174 4.86 -8.05 0.35
C PRO A 174 4.76 -9.57 0.49
N ARG A 175 5.90 -10.24 0.65
CA ARG A 175 5.91 -11.65 1.09
C ARG A 175 5.36 -11.71 2.53
N PRO A 176 4.25 -12.40 2.82
CA PRO A 176 3.60 -12.33 4.14
C PRO A 176 4.43 -12.99 5.26
N ALA A 177 5.13 -14.09 4.96
CA ALA A 177 5.81 -14.89 5.96
C ALA A 177 6.94 -14.14 6.71
N PRO A 178 7.86 -13.40 6.05
CA PRO A 178 8.88 -12.61 6.75
C PRO A 178 8.32 -11.60 7.76
N TRP A 179 7.22 -10.92 7.43
CA TRP A 179 6.59 -9.92 8.30
C TRP A 179 5.90 -10.56 9.51
N ALA A 180 5.21 -11.66 9.28
CA ALA A 180 4.58 -12.43 10.35
C ALA A 180 5.62 -13.03 11.32
N LEU A 181 6.69 -13.63 10.79
CA LEU A 181 7.77 -14.19 11.61
C LEU A 181 8.50 -13.12 12.41
N GLY A 182 8.73 -11.94 11.82
CA GLY A 182 9.29 -10.80 12.56
C GLY A 182 8.35 -10.28 13.66
N GLY A 183 7.04 -10.27 13.41
CA GLY A 183 6.04 -9.83 14.38
C GLY A 183 5.86 -10.76 15.58
N LEU A 184 6.28 -12.03 15.48
CA LEU A 184 6.28 -12.99 16.58
C LEU A 184 7.35 -12.72 17.63
N VAL A 185 8.42 -11.99 17.30
CA VAL A 185 9.53 -11.72 18.21
C VAL A 185 9.19 -10.48 19.05
N PRO A 186 8.89 -10.59 20.36
CA PRO A 186 8.32 -9.49 21.13
C PRO A 186 9.20 -8.23 21.21
N VAL A 187 10.52 -8.39 21.11
CA VAL A 187 11.48 -7.26 21.13
C VAL A 187 11.54 -6.54 19.77
N LEU A 188 11.21 -7.26 18.69
CA LEU A 188 11.28 -6.73 17.32
C LEU A 188 9.91 -6.38 16.75
N ASN A 189 8.83 -6.78 17.41
CA ASN A 189 7.47 -6.69 16.88
C ASN A 189 7.09 -5.24 16.51
N VAL A 190 7.42 -4.25 17.35
CA VAL A 190 7.22 -2.82 17.07
C VAL A 190 8.04 -2.37 15.87
N ALA A 191 9.31 -2.77 15.80
CA ALA A 191 10.17 -2.43 14.67
C ALA A 191 9.66 -3.04 13.36
N VAL A 192 9.22 -4.28 13.39
CA VAL A 192 8.66 -4.97 12.22
C VAL A 192 7.35 -4.33 11.78
N ALA A 193 6.48 -3.94 12.71
CA ALA A 193 5.25 -3.20 12.44
C ALA A 193 5.54 -1.86 11.76
N VAL A 194 6.46 -1.07 12.32
CA VAL A 194 6.89 0.21 11.75
C VAL A 194 7.50 0.01 10.37
N ALA A 195 8.36 -1.00 10.19
CA ALA A 195 9.00 -1.31 8.91
C ALA A 195 7.99 -1.70 7.83
N TYR A 196 6.99 -2.49 8.22
CA TYR A 196 5.93 -2.94 7.35
C TYR A 196 5.05 -1.77 6.89
N LEU A 197 4.52 -0.99 7.84
CA LEU A 197 3.72 0.20 7.57
C LEU A 197 4.52 1.23 6.76
N ALA A 198 5.82 1.29 6.97
CA ALA A 198 6.70 2.17 6.22
C ALA A 198 6.86 1.78 4.76
N ARG A 199 7.11 0.51 4.51
CA ARG A 199 7.23 0.02 3.16
C ARG A 199 5.90 0.09 2.41
N LYS A 200 4.80 -0.10 3.14
CA LYS A 200 3.43 0.03 2.66
C LYS A 200 3.09 1.46 2.26
N THR A 201 3.35 2.44 3.11
CA THR A 201 3.13 3.86 2.81
C THR A 201 3.97 4.33 1.61
N VAL A 202 5.22 3.88 1.46
CA VAL A 202 6.03 4.16 0.26
C VAL A 202 5.42 3.56 -1.01
N ALA A 203 4.78 2.39 -0.93
CA ALA A 203 4.12 1.77 -2.07
C ALA A 203 2.81 2.47 -2.45
N ILE A 204 2.06 2.98 -1.46
CA ILE A 204 0.77 3.66 -1.66
C ILE A 204 0.97 5.11 -2.13
N ALA A 205 1.95 5.81 -1.55
CA ALA A 205 2.21 7.21 -1.83
C ALA A 205 3.27 7.34 -2.93
N GLY A 206 2.84 7.50 -4.19
CA GLY A 206 3.72 8.08 -5.22
C GLY A 206 4.19 9.48 -4.78
N GLU A 207 5.49 9.79 -4.97
CA GLU A 207 6.25 11.06 -4.78
C GLU A 207 5.95 12.01 -3.60
N GLY A 208 4.90 11.79 -2.80
CA GLY A 208 4.18 12.83 -2.07
C GLY A 208 4.60 13.10 -0.63
N GLU A 209 5.36 12.23 0.05
CA GLU A 209 5.69 12.48 1.46
C GLU A 209 7.19 12.43 1.72
N ARG A 210 7.82 13.59 1.52
CA ARG A 210 9.25 13.86 1.72
C ARG A 210 9.67 13.89 3.20
N THR A 211 8.73 13.96 4.15
CA THR A 211 9.02 14.26 5.56
C THR A 211 8.70 13.12 6.54
N VAL A 212 7.78 12.19 6.22
CA VAL A 212 7.33 11.16 7.18
C VAL A 212 8.48 10.30 7.70
N TRP A 213 9.39 9.85 6.84
CA TRP A 213 10.55 9.04 7.27
C TRP A 213 11.53 9.81 8.15
N ARG A 214 11.67 11.10 7.85
CA ARG A 214 12.50 12.00 8.63
C ARG A 214 11.88 12.23 10.01
N ASP A 215 10.57 12.38 10.09
CA ASP A 215 9.83 12.60 11.34
C ASP A 215 9.82 11.33 12.21
N VAL A 216 9.69 10.15 11.59
CA VAL A 216 9.89 8.85 12.26
C VAL A 216 11.30 8.74 12.83
N LEU A 217 12.31 9.10 12.04
CA LEU A 217 13.71 9.10 12.47
C LEU A 217 13.98 10.09 13.61
N TYR A 218 13.42 11.30 13.56
CA TYR A 218 13.46 12.26 14.67
C TYR A 218 12.77 11.70 15.92
N GLY A 219 11.61 11.07 15.77
CA GLY A 219 10.89 10.43 16.86
C GLY A 219 11.71 9.32 17.53
N VAL A 220 12.39 8.49 16.75
CA VAL A 220 13.28 7.43 17.28
C VAL A 220 14.47 8.01 18.03
N VAL A 221 15.11 9.04 17.49
CA VAL A 221 16.24 9.71 18.16
C VAL A 221 15.79 10.40 19.45
N ALA A 222 14.64 11.08 19.43
CA ALA A 222 14.07 11.72 20.61
C ALA A 222 13.69 10.70 21.69
N ALA A 223 13.04 9.59 21.32
CA ALA A 223 12.71 8.51 22.24
C ALA A 223 13.98 7.90 22.87
N PHE A 224 15.05 7.71 22.08
CA PHE A 224 16.34 7.23 22.60
C PHE A 224 16.95 8.20 23.62
N ALA A 225 16.93 9.50 23.32
CA ALA A 225 17.45 10.53 24.23
C ALA A 225 16.63 10.62 25.54
N VAL A 226 15.30 10.53 25.44
CA VAL A 226 14.41 10.49 26.62
C VAL A 226 14.65 9.23 27.45
N GLY A 227 14.82 8.07 26.82
CA GLY A 227 15.18 6.83 27.50
C GLY A 227 16.48 6.95 28.28
N LEU A 228 17.52 7.52 27.66
CA LEU A 228 18.81 7.78 28.33
C LEU A 228 18.69 8.80 29.47
N ALA A 229 17.92 9.88 29.29
CA ALA A 229 17.71 10.88 30.34
C ALA A 229 16.96 10.28 31.55
N LEU A 230 15.94 9.47 31.30
CA LEU A 230 15.22 8.73 32.36
C LEU A 230 16.14 7.73 33.07
N ALA A 231 17.01 7.04 32.33
CA ALA A 231 17.98 6.11 32.91
C ALA A 231 19.03 6.84 33.73
N ALA A 232 19.42 8.06 33.37
CA ALA A 232 20.38 8.86 34.13
C ALA A 232 19.81 9.35 35.48
N VAL A 233 18.49 9.55 35.56
CA VAL A 233 17.81 9.93 36.80
C VAL A 233 17.58 8.71 37.70
N GLU A 234 17.19 7.58 37.11
CA GLU A 234 16.95 6.34 37.84
C GLU A 234 17.37 5.13 36.98
N LEU A 235 18.60 4.67 37.21
CA LEU A 235 19.27 3.63 36.39
C LEU A 235 18.53 2.29 36.37
N THR A 236 17.73 2.04 37.41
CA THR A 236 16.91 0.83 37.58
C THR A 236 15.52 0.99 36.99
N SER A 237 15.15 2.17 36.49
CA SER A 237 13.82 2.43 35.95
C SER A 237 13.59 1.52 34.74
N PRO A 238 12.70 0.53 34.87
CA PRO A 238 12.49 -0.45 33.81
C PRO A 238 11.73 0.17 32.62
N VAL A 239 11.07 1.32 32.84
CA VAL A 239 10.53 2.19 31.79
C VAL A 239 11.66 2.81 30.96
N ALA A 240 12.70 3.34 31.61
CA ALA A 240 13.85 3.93 30.92
C ALA A 240 14.60 2.90 30.07
N ALA A 241 14.80 1.70 30.62
CA ALA A 241 15.40 0.58 29.90
C ALA A 241 14.55 0.17 28.70
N ALA A 242 13.24 0.02 28.87
CA ALA A 242 12.33 -0.33 27.79
C ALA A 242 12.36 0.71 26.66
N VAL A 243 12.21 2.00 26.98
CA VAL A 243 12.22 3.09 25.99
C VAL A 243 13.56 3.12 25.24
N THR A 244 14.69 2.99 25.94
CA THR A 244 16.03 3.00 25.33
C THR A 244 16.24 1.81 24.40
N VAL A 245 15.87 0.59 24.84
CA VAL A 245 16.03 -0.63 24.03
C VAL A 245 15.15 -0.59 22.78
N HIS A 246 13.91 -0.13 22.90
CA HIS A 246 13.00 -0.03 21.75
C HIS A 246 13.49 1.04 20.76
N ALA A 247 13.94 2.20 21.25
CA ALA A 247 14.50 3.24 20.39
C ALA A 247 15.81 2.79 19.72
N TRP A 248 16.65 2.03 20.42
CA TRP A 248 17.84 1.40 19.84
C TRP A 248 17.46 0.41 18.73
N ALA A 249 16.50 -0.49 18.98
CA ALA A 249 16.05 -1.46 17.99
C ALA A 249 15.43 -0.80 16.74
N LEU A 250 14.81 0.37 16.90
CA LEU A 250 14.19 1.13 15.81
C LEU A 250 15.18 1.97 15.00
N ALA A 251 16.32 2.34 15.57
CA ALA A 251 17.30 3.23 14.93
C ALA A 251 17.80 2.73 13.55
N PRO A 252 18.20 1.46 13.36
CA PRO A 252 18.67 0.96 12.05
C PRO A 252 17.60 1.04 10.98
N LEU A 253 16.35 0.74 11.37
CA LEU A 253 15.22 0.77 10.48
C LEU A 253 14.89 2.20 10.05
N ALA A 254 14.83 3.13 11.00
CA ALA A 254 14.55 4.52 10.70
C ALA A 254 15.61 5.13 9.76
N VAL A 255 16.89 4.79 9.96
CA VAL A 255 17.98 5.17 9.07
C VAL A 255 17.86 4.53 7.68
N TYR A 256 17.51 3.25 7.61
CA TYR A 256 17.33 2.55 6.33
C TYR A 256 16.20 3.18 5.48
N LEU A 257 15.08 3.49 6.13
CA LEU A 257 13.90 4.08 5.50
C LEU A 257 14.20 5.51 5.04
N ASP A 258 14.79 6.32 5.90
CA ASP A 258 15.15 7.69 5.57
C ASP A 258 16.21 7.78 4.47
N GLY A 259 17.23 6.92 4.48
CA GLY A 259 18.26 6.85 3.45
C GLY A 259 17.75 6.41 2.08
N GLY A 260 16.51 5.91 2.01
CA GLY A 260 15.81 5.62 0.78
C GLY A 260 14.76 6.64 0.37
N SER A 261 14.54 7.66 1.19
CA SER A 261 13.62 8.73 0.86
C SER A 261 14.15 9.59 -0.29
N VAL A 262 13.22 10.21 -1.01
CA VAL A 262 13.49 11.11 -2.14
C VAL A 262 14.21 12.40 -1.68
N ARG A 263 14.27 12.67 -0.35
CA ARG A 263 14.93 13.87 0.21
C ARG A 263 16.40 14.00 -0.19
N HIS A 264 17.06 12.86 -0.42
CA HIS A 264 18.47 12.82 -0.81
C HIS A 264 18.70 13.02 -2.32
N GLY A 265 17.63 13.16 -3.11
CA GLY A 265 17.70 13.33 -4.57
C GLY A 265 18.59 12.28 -5.23
N ASP A 266 19.52 12.75 -6.06
CA ASP A 266 20.53 11.92 -6.74
C ASP A 266 21.71 11.53 -5.82
N ARG A 267 21.85 12.18 -4.67
CA ARG A 267 22.94 11.95 -3.70
C ARG A 267 22.51 11.08 -2.53
N ARG A 268 21.92 9.92 -2.85
CA ARG A 268 21.47 8.97 -1.82
C ARG A 268 22.65 8.48 -0.99
N PRO A 269 22.60 8.58 0.36
CA PRO A 269 23.67 8.07 1.20
C PRO A 269 23.78 6.54 1.05
N ASN A 270 25.00 6.02 1.07
CA ASN A 270 25.21 4.58 1.14
C ASN A 270 24.61 4.06 2.46
N ARG A 271 23.50 3.33 2.39
CA ARG A 271 22.68 2.99 3.57
C ARG A 271 23.37 1.98 4.49
N ALA A 272 24.13 1.04 3.92
CA ALA A 272 24.73 -0.06 4.67
C ALA A 272 25.59 0.41 5.87
N PRO A 273 26.57 1.33 5.72
CA PRO A 273 27.36 1.80 6.85
C PRO A 273 26.54 2.56 7.90
N TRP A 274 25.51 3.31 7.49
CA TRP A 274 24.66 4.05 8.42
C TRP A 274 23.72 3.16 9.22
N VAL A 275 23.14 2.15 8.57
CA VAL A 275 22.32 1.12 9.24
C VAL A 275 23.17 0.33 10.22
N ALA A 276 24.40 -0.06 9.83
CA ALA A 276 25.34 -0.73 10.72
C ALA A 276 25.70 0.16 11.93
N GLY A 277 25.99 1.44 11.70
CA GLY A 277 26.24 2.40 12.78
C GLY A 277 25.06 2.53 13.74
N ALA A 278 23.84 2.69 13.22
CA ALA A 278 22.64 2.75 14.04
C ALA A 278 22.33 1.42 14.77
N ALA A 279 22.74 0.27 14.24
CA ALA A 279 22.62 -1.01 14.93
C ALA A 279 23.61 -1.11 16.10
N CYS A 280 24.85 -0.67 15.88
CA CYS A 280 25.91 -0.72 16.90
C CYS A 280 25.72 0.31 18.02
N VAL A 281 25.27 1.53 17.71
CA VAL A 281 25.21 2.65 18.67
C VAL A 281 23.80 3.22 18.88
N GLY A 282 22.77 2.57 18.33
CA GLY A 282 21.38 2.93 18.55
C GLY A 282 21.00 4.31 18.05
N GLY A 283 20.21 5.04 18.84
CA GLY A 283 19.75 6.38 18.51
C GLY A 283 20.89 7.39 18.33
N ALA A 284 22.06 7.18 18.95
CA ALA A 284 23.24 8.01 18.72
C ALA A 284 23.78 7.84 17.29
N GLY A 285 23.82 6.61 16.77
CA GLY A 285 24.19 6.36 15.36
C GLY A 285 23.19 6.97 14.38
N ALA A 286 21.89 6.89 14.70
CA ALA A 286 20.83 7.55 13.95
C ALA A 286 20.91 9.09 13.99
N LEU A 287 21.31 9.68 15.12
CA LEU A 287 21.54 11.12 15.26
C LEU A 287 22.72 11.59 14.40
N VAL A 288 23.85 10.87 14.41
CA VAL A 288 25.01 11.21 13.56
C VAL A 288 24.64 11.14 12.08
N TYR A 289 23.85 10.14 11.70
CA TYR A 289 23.27 10.05 10.36
C TYR A 289 22.41 11.28 10.02
N LEU A 290 21.48 11.68 10.90
CA LEU A 290 20.64 12.87 10.72
C LEU A 290 21.50 14.12 10.53
N LEU A 291 22.47 14.37 11.41
CA LEU A 291 23.34 15.55 11.35
C LEU A 291 24.18 15.62 10.07
N LYS A 292 24.56 14.47 9.51
CA LYS A 292 25.36 14.40 8.29
C LYS A 292 24.53 14.55 7.02
N THR A 293 23.23 14.27 7.10
CA THR A 293 22.32 14.20 5.95
C THR A 293 21.16 15.20 6.02
N ALA A 294 21.17 16.10 7.01
CA ALA A 294 20.33 17.29 7.07
C ALA A 294 20.82 18.34 6.07
#